data_AF-A0A133XJB3-F1
#
_entry.id   AF-A0A133XJB3-F1
#
_cell.length_a   1.000
_cell.length_b   1.000
_cell.length_c   1.000
_cell.angle_alpha   90.00
_cell.angle_beta   90.00
_cell.angle_gamma   90.00
#
_symmetry.space_group_name_H-M   'P 1'
#
loop_
_entity.id
_entity.type
_entity.pdbx_description
1 polymer ?
#
loop_
_entity_poly.entity_id
_entity_poly.type
_entity_poly.pdbx_seq_one_letter_code
_entity_poly.pdbx_strand_id
1 'polypeptide(L)'
;MEIAMRSLILAATTALTLTACASQAPAPQAAATPAKPAPQCYSGDHGKFFDVGAKAAISGVDVVCEKTSDGKAAQWMGAKAKH
;
A
#
# COMPACT_ATOMS: atom_id res chain seq x y z
N MET A 1 -27.82 32.87 -51.04
CA MET A 1 -27.76 32.52 -49.61
C MET A 1 -27.65 31.01 -49.42
N GLU A 2 -26.79 30.30 -50.17
CA GLU A 2 -26.67 28.82 -50.07
C GLU A 2 -25.24 28.36 -49.68
N ILE A 3 -24.24 29.20 -49.94
CA ILE A 3 -22.84 28.91 -49.65
C ILE A 3 -22.56 29.00 -48.13
N ALA A 4 -23.25 29.88 -47.41
CA ALA A 4 -23.09 30.05 -45.96
C ALA A 4 -23.63 28.85 -45.14
N MET A 5 -24.70 28.20 -45.61
CA MET A 5 -25.33 27.07 -44.91
C MET A 5 -24.47 25.79 -45.04
N ARG A 6 -23.86 25.58 -46.21
CA ARG A 6 -22.97 24.43 -46.46
C ARG A 6 -21.67 24.51 -45.64
N SER A 7 -21.10 25.71 -45.49
CA SER A 7 -19.91 25.92 -44.66
C SER A 7 -20.16 25.72 -43.16
N LEU A 8 -21.39 26.02 -42.69
CA LEU A 8 -21.78 25.78 -41.29
C LEU A 8 -21.85 24.28 -40.97
N ILE A 9 -22.30 23.45 -41.91
CA ILE A 9 -22.45 22.01 -41.72
C ILE A 9 -21.09 21.31 -41.65
N LEU A 10 -20.11 21.72 -42.45
CA LEU A 10 -18.75 21.14 -42.38
C LEU A 10 -18.01 21.50 -41.09
N ALA A 11 -18.26 22.68 -40.51
CA ALA A 11 -17.61 23.08 -39.25
C ALA A 11 -18.19 22.34 -38.03
N ALA A 12 -19.46 21.93 -38.08
CA ALA A 12 -20.12 21.23 -36.99
C ALA A 12 -19.66 19.77 -36.85
N THR A 13 -19.31 19.10 -37.94
CA THR A 13 -18.93 17.68 -37.92
C THR A 13 -17.53 17.43 -37.35
N THR A 14 -16.60 18.38 -37.50
CA THR A 14 -15.25 18.27 -36.91
C THR A 14 -15.23 18.46 -35.39
N ALA A 15 -16.24 19.11 -34.82
CA ALA A 15 -16.33 19.31 -33.37
C ALA A 15 -16.89 18.09 -32.63
N LEU A 16 -17.72 17.27 -33.28
CA LEU A 16 -18.30 16.08 -32.64
C LEU A 16 -17.32 14.91 -32.55
N THR A 17 -16.31 14.83 -33.41
CA THR A 17 -15.35 13.71 -33.40
C THR A 17 -14.29 13.83 -32.30
N LEU A 18 -13.94 15.04 -31.85
CA LEU A 18 -12.93 15.24 -30.80
C LEU A 18 -13.45 14.96 -29.38
N THR A 19 -14.74 15.20 -29.12
CA THR A 19 -15.33 15.05 -27.78
C THR A 19 -15.59 13.59 -27.40
N ALA A 20 -15.72 12.69 -28.39
CA ALA A 20 -16.03 11.27 -28.16
C ALA A 20 -14.84 10.45 -27.63
N CYS A 21 -13.60 10.91 -27.82
CA CYS A 21 -12.40 10.16 -27.39
C CYS A 21 -11.96 10.51 -25.95
N ALA A 22 -12.51 11.57 -25.35
CA ALA A 22 -12.21 11.96 -23.98
C ALA A 22 -12.98 11.16 -22.91
N SER A 23 -14.07 10.49 -23.30
CA SER A 23 -14.95 9.76 -22.38
C SER A 23 -14.58 8.29 -22.17
N GLN A 24 -13.52 7.80 -22.84
CA GLN A 24 -13.07 6.41 -22.78
C GLN A 24 -11.82 6.22 -21.93
N ALA A 25 -11.46 7.19 -21.09
CA ALA A 25 -10.48 6.95 -20.04
C ALA A 25 -11.04 5.88 -19.08
N PRO A 26 -10.40 4.71 -18.96
CA PRO A 26 -10.76 3.76 -17.91
C PRO A 26 -10.66 4.51 -16.58
N ALA A 27 -11.69 4.40 -15.74
CA ALA A 27 -11.60 4.91 -14.38
C ALA A 27 -10.32 4.35 -13.75
N PRO A 28 -9.47 5.19 -13.13
CA PRO A 28 -8.26 4.70 -12.47
C PRO A 28 -8.65 3.58 -11.50
N GLN A 29 -8.25 2.34 -11.82
CA GLN A 29 -8.40 1.24 -10.89
C GLN A 29 -7.54 1.59 -9.67
N ALA A 30 -8.20 1.71 -8.52
CA ALA A 30 -7.51 1.88 -7.26
C ALA A 30 -6.50 0.73 -7.12
N ALA A 31 -5.21 1.05 -7.18
CA ALA A 31 -4.16 0.08 -6.96
C ALA A 31 -4.36 -0.51 -5.57
N ALA A 32 -4.40 -1.83 -5.47
CA ALA A 32 -4.47 -2.51 -4.18
C ALA A 32 -3.26 -2.06 -3.35
N THR A 33 -3.52 -1.47 -2.18
CA THR A 33 -2.47 -1.07 -1.26
C THR A 33 -1.74 -2.34 -0.81
N PRO A 34 -0.39 -2.39 -0.93
CA PRO A 34 0.37 -3.53 -0.43
C PRO A 34 0.05 -3.76 1.06
N ALA A 35 -0.21 -5.00 1.43
CA ALA A 35 -0.44 -5.36 2.82
C ALA A 35 0.78 -4.92 3.65
N LYS A 36 0.53 -4.17 4.72
CA LYS A 36 1.60 -3.70 5.60
C LYS A 36 2.29 -4.92 6.22
N PRO A 37 3.63 -5.00 6.20
CA PRO A 37 4.37 -6.09 6.84
C PRO A 37 3.95 -6.23 8.31
N ALA A 38 3.82 -7.49 8.76
CA ALA A 38 3.53 -7.77 10.16
C ALA A 38 4.69 -7.25 11.04
N PRO A 39 4.41 -6.77 12.26
CA PRO A 39 5.46 -6.40 13.20
C PRO A 39 6.36 -7.60 13.53
N GLN A 40 7.67 -7.38 13.56
CA GLN A 40 8.67 -8.41 13.85
C GLN A 40 9.78 -7.83 14.72
N CYS A 41 10.48 -8.69 15.46
CA CYS A 41 11.64 -8.31 16.27
C CYS A 41 12.93 -8.82 15.64
N TYR A 42 13.93 -7.97 15.47
CA TYR A 42 15.25 -8.37 14.98
C TYR A 42 16.15 -8.83 16.13
N SER A 43 16.78 -10.00 16.01
CA SER A 43 17.82 -10.44 16.94
C SER A 43 19.20 -10.28 16.31
N GLY A 44 20.08 -9.53 17.00
CA GLY A 44 21.48 -9.38 16.61
C GLY A 44 22.26 -10.70 16.69
N ASP A 45 22.03 -11.50 17.73
CA ASP A 45 22.72 -12.80 17.93
C ASP A 45 22.39 -13.81 16.83
N HIS A 46 21.16 -13.77 16.31
CA HIS A 46 20.70 -14.70 15.28
C HIS A 46 20.72 -14.12 13.85
N GLY A 47 20.98 -12.82 13.70
CA GLY A 47 21.00 -12.13 12.41
C GLY A 47 19.68 -12.19 11.64
N LYS A 48 18.53 -12.34 12.31
CA LYS A 48 17.23 -12.52 11.66
C LYS A 48 16.07 -11.86 12.40
N PHE A 49 14.97 -11.66 11.67
CA PHE A 49 13.69 -11.24 12.22
C PHE A 49 12.89 -12.43 12.75
N PHE A 50 12.18 -12.20 13.84
CA PHE A 50 11.30 -13.15 14.51
C PHE A 50 9.89 -12.56 14.58
N ASP A 51 8.90 -13.42 14.43
CA ASP A 51 7.50 -13.01 14.54
C ASP A 51 7.12 -12.71 15.99
N VAL A 52 6.08 -11.89 16.15
CA VAL A 52 5.47 -11.64 17.47
C VAL A 52 5.03 -12.96 18.10
N GLY A 53 5.38 -13.14 19.38
CA GLY A 53 5.17 -14.35 20.16
C GLY A 53 6.39 -15.27 20.21
N ALA A 54 7.37 -15.08 19.32
CA ALA A 54 8.61 -15.86 19.34
C ALA A 54 9.42 -15.58 20.62
N LYS A 55 10.08 -16.62 21.12
CA LYS A 55 11.02 -16.53 22.24
C LYS A 55 12.43 -16.69 21.70
N ALA A 56 13.37 -15.92 22.23
CA ALA A 56 14.78 -16.01 21.87
C ALA A 56 15.66 -15.74 23.09
N ALA A 57 16.88 -16.27 23.09
CA ALA A 57 17.91 -15.90 24.05
C ALA A 57 18.87 -14.94 23.35
N ILE A 58 18.83 -13.67 23.72
CA ILE A 58 19.67 -12.60 23.15
C ILE A 58 20.73 -12.26 24.18
N SER A 59 22.00 -12.51 23.86
CA SER A 59 23.13 -12.30 24.79
C SER A 59 22.92 -12.95 26.17
N GLY A 60 22.26 -14.12 26.23
CA GLY A 60 21.98 -14.85 27.47
C GLY A 60 20.74 -14.40 28.23
N VAL A 61 19.97 -13.44 27.71
CA VAL A 61 18.70 -12.99 28.29
C VAL A 61 17.53 -13.60 27.52
N ASP A 62 16.66 -14.32 28.23
CA ASP A 62 15.41 -14.81 27.66
C ASP A 62 14.47 -13.65 27.39
N VAL A 63 14.10 -13.47 26.13
CA VAL A 63 13.18 -12.43 25.66
C VAL A 63 12.04 -13.03 24.85
N VAL A 64 10.93 -12.31 24.82
CA VAL A 64 9.77 -12.60 23.98
C VAL A 64 9.56 -11.42 23.04
N CYS A 65 9.37 -11.69 21.75
CA CYS A 65 8.97 -10.67 20.81
C CYS A 65 7.50 -10.34 21.06
N GLU A 66 7.20 -9.16 21.58
CA GLU A 66 5.83 -8.75 21.85
C GLU A 66 5.44 -7.58 20.97
N LYS A 67 4.16 -7.50 20.62
CA LYS A 67 3.61 -6.35 19.90
C LYS A 67 3.55 -5.15 20.86
N THR A 68 4.00 -3.99 20.39
CA THR A 68 3.85 -2.76 21.18
C THR A 68 2.37 -2.41 21.35
N SER A 69 2.02 -1.68 22.41
CA SER A 69 0.64 -1.34 22.74
C SER A 69 -0.06 -0.50 21.65
N ASP A 70 0.70 0.25 20.85
CA ASP A 70 0.21 0.97 19.66
C ASP A 70 -0.07 0.04 18.45
N GLY A 71 0.38 -1.21 18.50
CA GLY A 71 0.12 -2.22 17.48
C GLY A 71 0.86 -2.02 16.16
N LYS A 72 1.77 -1.04 16.06
CA LYS A 72 2.49 -0.71 14.82
C LYS A 72 3.87 -1.35 14.76
N ALA A 73 4.45 -1.70 15.91
CA ALA A 73 5.78 -2.29 16.03
C ALA A 73 5.77 -3.53 16.93
N ALA A 74 6.92 -4.20 16.99
CA ALA A 74 7.20 -5.26 17.93
C ALA A 74 8.56 -4.99 18.59
N GLN A 75 8.70 -5.39 19.85
CA GLN A 75 9.89 -5.18 20.65
C GLN A 75 10.19 -6.42 21.48
N TRP A 76 11.48 -6.68 21.71
CA TRP A 76 11.91 -7.68 22.68
C TRP A 76 11.58 -7.23 24.09
N MET A 77 10.74 -8.00 24.75
CA MET A 77 10.40 -7.84 26.16
C MET A 77 11.09 -8.93 26.96
N GLY A 78 11.57 -8.60 28.15
CA GLY A 78 12.12 -9.62 29.06
C GLY A 78 11.07 -10.71 29.28
N ALA A 79 11.44 -11.97 29.06
CA ALA A 79 10.56 -13.08 29.42
C ALA A 79 10.33 -12.98 30.92
N LYS A 80 9.08 -12.80 31.36
CA LYS A 80 8.76 -12.83 32.80
C LYS A 80 9.30 -14.14 33.35
N ALA A 81 10.28 -14.06 34.24
CA ALA A 81 10.69 -15.20 35.04
C ALA A 81 9.42 -15.75 35.67
N LYS A 82 9.09 -17.01 35.39
CA LYS A 82 8.10 -17.73 36.19
C LYS A 82 8.72 -17.86 37.58
N HIS A 83 8.44 -16.89 38.46
CA HIS A 83 8.63 -17.06 39.90
C HIS A 83 7.70 -18.15 40.41
#